data_AF-A0A6N9SQX3-F1
#
_entry.id   AF-A0A6N9SQX3-F1
#
_cell.length_a   1.000
_cell.length_b   1.000
_cell.length_c   1.000
_cell.angle_alpha   90.00
_cell.angle_beta   90.00
_cell.angle_gamma   90.00
#
_symmetry.space_group_name_H-M   'P 1'
#
loop_
_entity.id
_entity.type
_entity.pdbx_description
1 polymer ?
#
loop_
_entity_poly.entity_id
_entity_poly.type
_entity_poly.pdbx_seq_one_letter_code
_entity_poly.pdbx_strand_id
1 'polypeptide(L)' 'MTLEDGSEIVFDIQVRHSALTRMPSGEELTVIGCRFITLSSRMAMQLQRYITRRQREQLP' A
#
# COMPACT_ATOMS: atom_id res chain seq x y z
N MET A 1 1.66 5.28 5.98
CA MET A 1 1.67 5.60 4.54
C MET A 1 1.48 7.10 4.38
N THR A 2 2.43 7.78 3.74
CA THR A 2 2.36 9.24 3.50
C THR A 2 1.70 9.49 2.14
N LEU A 3 0.72 10.39 2.11
CA LEU A 3 0.03 10.82 0.89
C LEU A 3 0.74 12.02 0.26
N GLU A 4 0.42 12.31 -1.01
CA GLU A 4 1.02 13.42 -1.78
C GLU A 4 0.73 14.81 -1.18
N ASP A 5 -0.34 14.95 -0.39
CA ASP A 5 -0.68 16.17 0.34
C ASP A 5 0.05 16.29 1.69
N GLY A 6 1.00 15.38 1.97
CA GLY A 6 1.75 15.32 3.22
C GLY A 6 0.98 14.71 4.39
N SER A 7 -0.27 14.32 4.21
CA SER A 7 -1.03 13.63 5.25
C SER A 7 -0.57 12.18 5.43
N GLU A 8 -0.77 11.63 6.63
CA GLU A 8 -0.37 10.25 6.93
C GLU A 8 -1.58 9.37 7.28
N ILE A 9 -1.61 8.18 6.69
CA ILE A 9 -2.49 7.09 7.11
C ILE A 9 -1.66 6.07 7.89
N VAL A 10 -1.95 5.93 9.18
CA VAL A 10 -1.31 4.98 10.10
C VAL A 10 -2.23 3.79 10.31
N PHE A 11 -1.77 2.58 10.03
CA PHE A 11 -2.51 1.32 10.25
C PHE A 11 -1.56 0.21 10.70
N ASP A 12 -2.09 -0.71 11.49
CA ASP A 12 -1.38 -1.92 11.88
C ASP A 12 -1.52 -3.00 10.81
N ILE A 13 -0.39 -3.64 10.48
CA ILE A 13 -0.34 -4.75 9.53
C ILE A 13 0.18 -6.02 10.20
N GLN A 14 -0.34 -7.16 9.78
CA GLN A 14 0.25 -8.46 10.04
C GLN A 14 0.92 -8.97 8.77
N VAL A 15 2.23 -9.24 8.88
CA VAL A 15 3.00 -9.91 7.83
C VAL A 15 2.50 -11.34 7.64
N ARG A 16 2.25 -11.73 6.39
CA ARG A 16 1.77 -13.06 6.00
C ARG A 16 2.85 -13.88 5.32
N HIS A 17 3.68 -13.23 4.50
CA HIS A 17 4.84 -13.84 3.87
C HIS A 17 5.86 -12.76 3.50
N SER A 18 7.11 -13.19 3.34
CA SER A 18 8.20 -12.37 2.84
C SER A 18 9.00 -13.20 1.84
N ALA A 19 9.35 -12.61 0.70
CA ALA A 19 10.13 -13.25 -0.34
C ALA A 19 11.15 -12.29 -0.92
N LEU A 20 12.34 -12.79 -1.24
CA LEU A 20 13.33 -12.05 -2.01
C LEU A 20 12.98 -12.19 -3.49
N THR A 21 12.79 -11.05 -4.17
CA THR A 21 12.39 -11.00 -5.58
C THR A 21 13.40 -10.17 -6.36
N ARG A 22 13.87 -10.72 -7.47
CA ARG A 22 14.73 -9.98 -8.40
C ARG A 22 13.88 -9.16 -9.37
N MET A 23 14.10 -7.86 -9.39
CA MET A 23 13.41 -6.92 -10.26
C MET A 23 13.95 -7.00 -11.69
N PRO A 24 13.20 -6.53 -12.71
CA PRO A 24 13.69 -6.43 -14.08
C PRO A 24 14.95 -5.56 -14.23
N SER A 25 15.16 -4.60 -13.31
CA SER A 25 16.40 -3.80 -13.20
C SER A 25 17.63 -4.61 -12.78
N GLY A 26 17.44 -5.85 -12.31
CA GLY A 26 18.50 -6.72 -11.79
C GLY A 26 18.69 -6.63 -10.27
N GLU A 27 18.08 -5.64 -9.62
CA GLU A 27 18.11 -5.43 -8.16
C GLU A 27 17.33 -6.51 -7.42
N GLU A 28 17.77 -6.86 -6.21
CA GLU A 28 17.04 -7.76 -5.31
C GLU A 28 16.28 -6.95 -4.27
N LEU A 29 14.96 -7.15 -4.20
CA LEU A 29 14.07 -6.50 -3.24
C LEU A 29 13.34 -7.54 -2.40
N THR A 30 13.12 -7.21 -1.12
CA THR A 30 12.24 -8.01 -0.27
C THR A 30 10.80 -7.56 -0.46
N VAL A 31 9.96 -8.45 -0.98
CA VAL A 31 8.51 -8.24 -1.09
C VAL A 31 7.85 -8.78 0.17
N ILE A 32 7.07 -7.92 0.83
CA ILE A 32 6.35 -8.26 2.06
C ILE A 32 4.85 -8.28 1.76
N GLY A 33 4.25 -9.47 1.84
CA GLY A 33 2.80 -9.62 1.77
C GLY A 33 2.19 -9.45 3.15
N CYS A 34 1.23 -8.55 3.30
CA CYS A 34 0.62 -8.22 4.59
C CYS A 34 -0.90 -8.12 4.52
N ARG A 35 -1.55 -8.23 5.69
CA ARG A 35 -2.97 -7.92 5.88
C ARG A 35 -3.14 -6.86 6.96
N PHE A 36 -4.16 -6.02 6.86
CA PHE A 36 -4.51 -5.10 7.95
C PHE A 36 -4.98 -5.90 9.18
N ILE A 37 -4.53 -5.51 10.39
CA ILE A 37 -4.98 -6.11 11.65
C ILE A 37 -6.33 -5.53 12.04
N THR A 38 -6.41 -4.20 12.03
CA THR A 38 -7.63 -3.42 12.25
C THR A 38 -7.69 -2.33 11.19
N LEU A 39 -8.85 -2.20 10.54
CA LEU A 39 -9.07 -1.15 9.57
C LEU A 39 -10.42 -0.50 9.87
N SER A 40 -10.38 0.68 10.51
CA SER A 40 -11.60 1.44 10.79
C SER A 40 -12.29 1.84 9.49
N SER A 41 -13.62 2.01 9.51
CA SER A 41 -14.38 2.43 8.33
C SER A 41 -13.89 3.78 7.77
N ARG A 42 -13.45 4.69 8.65
CA ARG A 42 -12.84 5.97 8.25
C ARG A 42 -11.57 5.75 7.43
N MET A 43 -10.67 4.89 7.91
CA MET A 43 -9.41 4.59 7.23
C MET A 43 -9.63 3.80 5.94
N ALA A 44 -10.56 2.85 5.95
CA ALA A 44 -10.97 2.11 4.76
C ALA A 44 -11.48 3.07 3.68
N MET A 45 -12.31 4.05 4.04
CA MET A 45 -12.76 5.08 3.11
C MET A 45 -11.62 5.95 2.57
N GLN A 46 -10.67 6.36 3.43
CA GLN A 46 -9.51 7.13 3.00
C GLN A 46 -8.62 6.35 2.02
N LEU A 47 -8.32 5.09 2.33
CA LEU A 47 -7.58 4.19 1.45
C LEU A 47 -8.32 3.96 0.13
N GLN A 48 -9.63 3.70 0.17
CA GLN A 48 -10.42 3.49 -1.03
C GLN A 48 -10.39 4.72 -1.94
N ARG A 49 -10.56 5.92 -1.39
CA ARG A 49 -10.47 7.18 -2.16
C ARG A 49 -9.08 7.36 -2.78
N TYR A 50 -8.03 7.07 -2.03
CA TYR A 50 -6.67 7.14 -2.53
C TYR A 50 -6.44 6.15 -3.69
N ILE A 51 -6.82 4.89 -3.52
CA ILE A 51 -6.70 3.85 -4.57
C ILE A 51 -7.49 4.26 -5.83
N THR A 52 -8.74 4.70 -5.66
CA THR A 52 -9.58 5.14 -6.80
C THR A 52 -8.96 6.34 -7.51
N ARG A 53 -8.36 7.30 -6.78
CA ARG A 53 -7.66 8.44 -7.39
C ARG A 53 -6.48 7.97 -8.24
N ARG A 54 -5.60 7.13 -7.68
CA ARG A 54 -4.43 6.59 -8.39
C ARG A 54 -4.80 5.75 -9.61
N GLN A 55 -5.87 4.96 -9.52
CA GLN A 55 -6.37 4.19 -10.66
C GLN A 55 -6.84 5.10 -11.80
N ARG A 56 -7.48 6.24 -11.49
CA ARG A 56 -7.88 7.21 -12.51
C ARG A 56 -6.70 7.91 -13.17
N GLU A 57 -5.65 8.21 -12.42
CA GLU A 57 -4.41 8.80 -12.95
C GLU A 57 -3.64 7.84 -13.87
N GLN A 58 -3.86 6.53 -13.72
CA GLN A 58 -3.24 5.49 -14.56
C GLN A 58 -4.09 5.08 -15.77
N LEU A 59 -5.33 5.59 -15.89
CA LEU A 59 -6.12 5.40 -17.11
C LEU A 59 -5.54 6.28 -18.23
N PRO A 60 -5.40 5.75 -19.45
CA PRO A 60 -4.92 6.50 -20.61
C PRO A 60 -5.87 7.64 -21.01
#